data_AF-A0A7S0G105-F1
#
_entry.id   AF-A0A7S0G105-F1
#
_cell.length_a   1.000
_cell.length_b   1.000
_cell.length_c   1.000
_cell.angle_alpha   90.00
_cell.angle_beta   90.00
_cell.angle_gamma   90.00
#
_symmetry.space_group_name_H-M   'P 1'
#
loop_
_entity.id
_entity.type
_entity.pdbx_description
1 polymer ?
#
loop_
_entity_poly.entity_id
_entity_poly.type
_entity_poly.pdbx_seq_one_letter_code
_entity_poly.pdbx_strand_id
1 'polypeptide(L)'
;MIGFVVGSSFASRHVAGARCDLRSRRQAQAEAAVDTEKATQLENLQKLTVVVEDTGDFDTIRKHRPVDATTNPSLIYAAASMEQYRALVATAINYAQKSADTKESQLVVARDKLSTLFGAEITKIVPGYVSTEVDARLSFDTEASVEKAYELLRMYEEVGVGKDRILIKLASTWEGLKACEILEKDGVSCNMTLIFSLAQAAVAAEVGATLVSPFVGRILDWNKKEYGVESYAPEEDPGVISVKNIFNYYKCHDYK
;
A
#
# COMPACT_ATOMS: atom_id res chain seq x y z
N MET A 1 -4.51 -2.44 11.25
CA MET A 1 -3.52 -1.38 11.55
C MET A 1 -3.57 -0.49 10.32
N ILE A 2 -3.99 0.77 10.44
CA ILE A 2 -4.11 1.63 9.25
C ILE A 2 -2.69 1.98 8.81
N GLY A 3 -2.31 1.54 7.60
CA GLY A 3 -1.01 1.84 7.00
C GLY A 3 -1.04 3.25 6.41
N PHE A 4 0.00 4.03 6.65
CA PHE A 4 0.20 5.30 5.95
C PHE A 4 0.99 5.04 4.68
N VAL A 5 0.45 5.47 3.56
CA VAL A 5 1.08 5.34 2.25
C VAL A 5 1.20 6.74 1.66
N VAL A 6 2.42 7.13 1.27
CA VAL A 6 2.68 8.46 0.71
C VAL A 6 2.41 8.39 -0.80
N GLY A 7 1.19 8.74 -1.20
CA GLY A 7 0.77 8.84 -2.60
C GLY A 7 0.38 10.27 -2.99
N SER A 8 0.65 10.65 -4.24
CA SER A 8 0.45 11.99 -4.79
C SER A 8 -0.91 12.16 -5.46
N SER A 9 -1.86 12.79 -4.78
CA SER A 9 -2.98 13.44 -5.47
C SER A 9 -3.57 14.56 -4.62
N PHE A 10 -3.08 15.79 -4.83
CA PHE A 10 -3.78 17.00 -4.41
C PHE A 10 -3.72 18.03 -5.55
N ALA A 11 -4.75 18.03 -6.40
CA ALA A 11 -4.97 19.08 -7.39
C ALA A 11 -5.60 20.32 -6.72
N SER A 12 -4.88 21.44 -6.77
CA SER A 12 -5.26 22.72 -6.17
C SER A 12 -6.47 23.36 -6.89
N ARG A 13 -7.56 23.64 -6.17
CA ARG A 13 -8.68 24.46 -6.69
C ARG A 13 -8.57 25.89 -6.15
N HIS A 14 -8.36 26.84 -7.05
CA HIS A 14 -8.50 28.28 -6.80
C HIS A 14 -9.97 28.65 -6.54
N VAL A 15 -10.23 29.42 -5.47
CA VAL A 15 -11.53 30.06 -5.24
C VAL A 15 -11.36 31.57 -5.38
N ALA A 16 -12.01 32.14 -6.40
CA ALA A 16 -12.10 33.57 -6.63
C ALA A 16 -13.13 34.23 -5.68
N GLY A 17 -12.95 35.54 -5.45
CA GLY A 17 -13.42 36.25 -4.25
C GLY A 17 -14.94 36.39 -4.06
N ALA A 18 -15.32 36.48 -2.78
CA ALA A 18 -16.67 36.79 -2.35
C ALA A 18 -16.68 38.03 -1.43
N ARG A 19 -17.56 38.99 -1.77
CA ARG A 19 -17.82 40.22 -1.00
C ARG A 19 -18.41 39.90 0.37
N CYS A 20 -18.05 40.70 1.36
CA CYS A 20 -18.40 40.53 2.77
C CYS A 20 -19.86 40.95 3.06
N ASP A 21 -20.77 39.98 3.23
CA ASP A 21 -22.10 40.19 3.82
C ASP A 21 -22.16 39.48 5.19
N LEU A 22 -22.44 40.24 6.25
CA LEU A 22 -22.36 39.79 7.64
C LEU A 22 -23.62 39.05 8.10
N ARG A 23 -24.75 39.15 7.39
CA ARG A 23 -25.99 38.42 7.73
C ARG A 23 -26.01 37.00 7.18
N SER A 24 -25.53 36.79 5.96
CA SER A 24 -25.38 35.45 5.35
C SER A 24 -24.38 34.57 6.11
N ARG A 25 -23.33 35.16 6.70
CA ARG A 25 -22.37 34.45 7.56
C ARG A 25 -22.98 33.88 8.83
N ARG A 26 -23.91 34.59 9.48
CA ARG A 26 -24.54 34.11 10.72
C ARG A 26 -25.52 32.96 10.47
N GLN A 27 -26.21 32.99 9.34
CA GLN A 27 -27.12 31.91 8.92
C GLN A 27 -26.34 30.68 8.45
N ALA A 28 -25.26 30.88 7.68
CA ALA A 28 -24.33 29.80 7.31
C ALA A 28 -23.57 29.22 8.51
N GLN A 29 -23.24 30.03 9.52
CA GLN A 29 -22.65 29.55 10.78
C GLN A 29 -23.65 28.80 11.66
N ALA A 30 -24.94 29.15 11.62
CA ALA A 30 -25.99 28.44 12.32
C ALA A 30 -26.35 27.12 11.61
N GLU A 31 -26.37 27.08 10.28
CA GLU A 31 -26.53 25.85 9.49
C GLU A 31 -25.31 24.93 9.59
N ALA A 32 -24.09 25.48 9.62
CA ALA A 32 -22.85 24.72 9.86
C ALA A 32 -22.72 24.21 11.31
N ALA A 33 -23.41 24.82 12.28
CA ALA A 33 -23.41 24.38 13.67
C ALA A 33 -24.39 23.22 13.95
N VAL A 34 -25.28 22.91 13.00
CA VAL A 34 -26.27 21.83 13.14
C VAL A 34 -25.73 20.48 12.61
N ASP A 35 -24.64 20.47 11.84
CA ASP A 35 -24.07 19.25 11.24
C ASP A 35 -22.77 18.75 11.91
N THR A 36 -22.44 19.27 13.11
CA THR A 36 -21.37 18.70 13.94
C THR A 36 -21.88 17.54 14.78
N GLU A 37 -22.38 16.49 14.13
CA GLU A 37 -22.14 15.15 14.68
C GLU A 37 -20.61 14.98 14.73
N LYS A 38 -20.08 14.57 15.90
CA LYS A 38 -18.62 14.50 16.12
C LYS A 38 -18.00 13.48 15.17
N ALA A 39 -17.52 13.95 14.02
CA ALA A 39 -16.76 13.14 13.08
C ALA A 39 -15.65 12.39 13.84
N THR A 40 -15.59 11.08 13.62
CA THR A 40 -14.59 10.18 14.19
C THR A 40 -13.17 10.60 13.77
N GLN A 41 -12.16 10.12 14.50
CA GLN A 41 -10.76 10.37 14.13
C GLN A 41 -10.44 9.87 12.71
N LEU A 42 -11.05 8.75 12.29
CA LEU A 42 -10.92 8.20 10.95
C LEU A 42 -11.50 9.16 9.89
N GLU A 43 -12.72 9.65 10.10
CA GLU A 43 -13.36 10.60 9.17
C GLU A 43 -12.60 11.93 9.08
N ASN A 44 -11.99 12.38 10.18
CA ASN A 44 -11.13 13.55 10.15
C ASN A 44 -9.81 13.30 9.42
N LEU A 45 -9.22 12.10 9.55
CA LEU A 45 -8.00 11.73 8.83
C LEU A 45 -8.24 11.62 7.32
N GLN A 46 -9.38 11.06 6.89
CA GLN A 46 -9.76 10.92 5.49
C GLN A 46 -9.87 12.27 4.75
N LYS A 47 -10.05 13.39 5.48
CA LYS A 47 -10.04 14.74 4.91
C LYS A 47 -8.63 15.24 4.55
N LEU A 48 -7.59 14.64 5.13
CA LEU A 48 -6.20 15.10 5.02
C LEU A 48 -5.31 14.13 4.24
N THR A 49 -5.60 12.83 4.31
CA THR A 49 -4.78 11.76 3.75
C THR A 49 -5.65 10.68 3.12
N VAL A 50 -5.15 10.10 2.03
CA VAL A 50 -5.74 8.89 1.44
C VAL A 50 -5.54 7.73 2.41
N VAL A 51 -6.65 7.18 2.91
CA VAL A 51 -6.61 6.04 3.84
C VAL A 51 -6.55 4.73 3.06
N VAL A 52 -5.58 3.90 3.45
CA VAL A 52 -5.29 2.59 2.87
C VAL A 52 -5.43 1.52 3.96
N GLU A 53 -6.07 0.40 3.65
CA GLU A 53 -6.19 -0.71 4.60
C GLU A 53 -5.09 -1.75 4.39
N ASP A 54 -4.34 -2.08 5.45
CA ASP A 54 -3.26 -3.07 5.42
C ASP A 54 -3.75 -4.41 5.99
N THR A 55 -4.45 -5.19 5.16
CA THR A 55 -5.03 -6.48 5.53
C THR A 55 -5.37 -7.32 4.29
N GLY A 56 -5.40 -8.64 4.45
CA GLY A 56 -6.01 -9.57 3.49
C GLY A 56 -7.48 -9.89 3.78
N ASP A 57 -8.05 -9.36 4.87
CA ASP A 57 -9.42 -9.65 5.30
C ASP A 57 -10.46 -8.71 4.67
N PHE A 58 -11.30 -9.26 3.80
CA PHE A 58 -12.29 -8.52 3.02
C PHE A 58 -13.33 -7.81 3.89
N ASP A 59 -13.72 -8.39 5.02
CA ASP A 59 -14.75 -7.80 5.89
C ASP A 59 -14.22 -6.55 6.58
N THR A 60 -12.97 -6.57 7.03
CA THR A 60 -12.28 -5.39 7.54
C THR A 60 -12.19 -4.28 6.48
N ILE A 61 -11.84 -4.63 5.23
CA ILE A 61 -11.75 -3.65 4.13
C ILE A 61 -13.13 -3.03 3.85
N ARG A 62 -14.19 -3.83 3.75
CA ARG A 62 -15.57 -3.34 3.53
C ARG A 62 -16.03 -2.41 4.65
N LYS A 63 -15.65 -2.71 5.90
CA LYS A 63 -16.03 -1.94 7.07
C LYS A 63 -15.45 -0.53 7.03
N HIS A 64 -14.17 -0.37 6.68
CA HIS A 64 -13.49 0.92 6.73
C HIS A 64 -13.58 1.73 5.43
N ARG A 65 -13.98 1.09 4.31
CA ARG A 65 -14.14 1.72 2.99
C ARG A 65 -12.89 2.53 2.57
N PRO A 66 -11.69 1.92 2.57
CA PRO A 66 -10.46 2.60 2.18
C PRO A 66 -10.45 2.90 0.67
N VAL A 67 -9.54 3.76 0.24
CA VAL A 67 -9.34 4.04 -1.19
C VAL A 67 -8.52 2.93 -1.85
N ASP A 68 -7.44 2.52 -1.19
CA ASP A 68 -6.54 1.45 -1.63
C ASP A 68 -6.45 0.37 -0.55
N ALA A 69 -5.83 -0.76 -0.90
CA ALA A 69 -5.48 -1.79 0.08
C ALA A 69 -4.07 -2.35 -0.17
N THR A 70 -3.40 -2.73 0.91
CA THR A 70 -2.09 -3.38 0.84
C THR A 70 -2.15 -4.77 1.44
N THR A 71 -1.52 -5.71 0.75
CA THR A 71 -1.20 -7.02 1.32
C THR A 71 0.31 -7.19 1.42
N ASN A 72 0.71 -8.24 2.12
CA ASN A 72 2.08 -8.75 2.19
C ASN A 72 2.00 -10.25 2.51
N PRO A 73 3.11 -11.01 2.44
CA PRO A 73 3.08 -12.46 2.64
C PRO A 73 2.45 -12.88 3.99
N SER A 74 2.70 -12.13 5.07
CA SER A 74 2.13 -12.42 6.38
C SER A 74 0.62 -12.18 6.44
N LEU A 75 0.12 -11.12 5.80
CA LEU A 75 -1.31 -10.81 5.75
C LEU A 75 -2.08 -11.82 4.91
N ILE A 76 -1.52 -12.25 3.76
CA ILE A 76 -2.11 -13.31 2.95
C ILE A 76 -2.13 -14.63 3.72
N TYR A 77 -1.04 -14.97 4.42
CA TYR A 77 -1.00 -16.17 5.26
C TYR A 77 -2.08 -16.14 6.37
N ALA A 78 -2.20 -15.01 7.07
CA ALA A 78 -3.18 -14.86 8.14
C ALA A 78 -4.63 -14.96 7.61
N ALA A 79 -4.92 -14.30 6.48
CA ALA A 79 -6.23 -14.38 5.84
C ALA A 79 -6.51 -15.79 5.31
N ALA A 80 -5.61 -16.39 4.54
CA ALA A 80 -5.79 -17.74 3.99
C ALA A 80 -6.01 -18.83 5.05
N SER A 81 -5.60 -18.57 6.30
CA SER A 81 -5.84 -19.47 7.44
C SER A 81 -7.26 -19.39 8.01
N MET A 82 -8.07 -18.41 7.58
CA MET A 82 -9.46 -18.24 8.03
C MET A 82 -10.42 -19.15 7.23
N GLU A 83 -11.41 -19.71 7.93
CA GLU A 83 -12.36 -20.66 7.34
C GLU A 83 -13.08 -20.11 6.11
N GLN A 84 -13.51 -18.85 6.19
CA GLN A 84 -14.26 -18.18 5.12
C GLN A 84 -13.50 -18.06 3.79
N TYR A 85 -12.18 -18.18 3.80
CA TYR A 85 -11.34 -18.06 2.60
C TYR A 85 -10.85 -19.40 2.06
N ARG A 86 -11.27 -20.55 2.63
CA ARG A 86 -10.87 -21.88 2.15
C ARG A 86 -11.18 -22.14 0.68
N ALA A 87 -12.26 -21.56 0.15
CA ALA A 87 -12.60 -21.70 -1.26
C ALA A 87 -11.55 -21.08 -2.20
N LEU A 88 -10.95 -19.94 -1.80
CA LEU A 88 -9.85 -19.31 -2.54
C LEU A 88 -8.59 -20.18 -2.50
N VAL A 89 -8.27 -20.75 -1.34
CA VAL A 89 -7.15 -21.67 -1.17
C VAL A 89 -7.33 -22.91 -2.06
N ALA A 90 -8.51 -23.53 -2.06
CA ALA A 90 -8.81 -24.67 -2.92
C ALA A 90 -8.71 -24.32 -4.40
N THR A 91 -9.17 -23.13 -4.80
CA THR A 91 -9.06 -22.63 -6.18
C THR A 91 -7.60 -22.48 -6.60
N ALA A 92 -6.75 -21.92 -5.74
CA ALA A 92 -5.32 -21.77 -6.01
C ALA A 92 -4.60 -23.12 -6.14
N ILE A 93 -4.92 -24.09 -5.27
CA ILE A 93 -4.38 -25.47 -5.34
C ILE A 93 -4.80 -26.14 -6.66
N ASN A 94 -6.08 -26.05 -7.01
CA ASN A 94 -6.60 -26.65 -8.25
C ASN A 94 -5.98 -26.02 -9.51
N TYR A 95 -5.72 -24.71 -9.49
CA TYR A 95 -5.00 -24.03 -10.56
C TYR A 95 -3.57 -24.54 -10.68
N ALA A 96 -2.86 -24.65 -9.55
CA ALA A 96 -1.48 -25.11 -9.53
C ALA A 96 -1.32 -26.55 -10.03
N GLN A 97 -2.21 -27.46 -9.63
CA GLN A 97 -2.21 -28.86 -10.08
C GLN A 97 -2.36 -29.02 -11.60
N LYS A 98 -2.95 -28.03 -12.28
CA LYS A 98 -3.12 -28.02 -13.74
C LYS A 98 -1.99 -27.30 -14.47
N SER A 99 -1.22 -26.48 -13.76
CA SER A 99 -0.26 -25.54 -14.35
C SER A 99 1.20 -25.90 -14.05
N ALA A 100 1.44 -26.94 -13.26
CA ALA A 100 2.78 -27.36 -12.84
C ALA A 100 2.85 -28.87 -12.55
N ASP A 101 4.00 -29.48 -12.84
CA ASP A 101 4.17 -30.94 -12.83
C ASP A 101 4.65 -31.51 -11.49
N THR A 102 5.46 -30.75 -10.76
CA THR A 102 6.07 -31.21 -9.49
C THR A 102 5.38 -30.58 -8.29
N LYS A 103 5.44 -31.24 -7.13
CA LYS A 103 4.84 -30.67 -5.90
C LYS A 103 5.48 -29.33 -5.52
N GLU A 104 6.77 -29.19 -5.76
CA GLU A 104 7.55 -27.99 -5.46
C GLU A 104 7.10 -26.82 -6.35
N SER A 105 6.95 -27.06 -7.66
CA SER A 105 6.45 -26.04 -8.59
C SER A 105 4.97 -25.73 -8.36
N GLN A 106 4.16 -26.74 -8.06
CA GLN A 106 2.75 -26.55 -7.67
C GLN A 106 2.62 -25.68 -6.42
N LEU A 107 3.49 -25.83 -5.42
CA LEU A 107 3.44 -25.00 -4.22
C LEU A 107 3.71 -23.52 -4.53
N VAL A 108 4.72 -23.26 -5.37
CA VAL A 108 5.05 -21.88 -5.82
C VAL A 108 3.88 -21.27 -6.58
N VAL A 109 3.34 -22.00 -7.57
CA VAL A 109 2.20 -21.54 -8.37
C VAL A 109 0.94 -21.34 -7.51
N ALA A 110 0.68 -22.25 -6.56
CA ALA A 110 -0.48 -22.12 -5.67
C ALA A 110 -0.38 -20.88 -4.80
N ARG A 111 0.80 -20.57 -4.25
CA ARG A 111 1.00 -19.36 -3.45
C ARG A 111 0.80 -18.09 -4.27
N ASP A 112 1.37 -18.04 -5.47
CA ASP A 112 1.28 -16.88 -6.35
C ASP A 112 -0.17 -16.67 -6.83
N LYS A 113 -0.85 -17.77 -7.21
CA LYS A 113 -2.27 -17.72 -7.57
C LYS A 113 -3.15 -17.33 -6.39
N LEU A 114 -2.84 -17.80 -5.18
CA LEU A 114 -3.59 -17.41 -3.98
C LEU A 114 -3.48 -15.90 -3.73
N SER A 115 -2.28 -15.34 -3.82
CA SER A 115 -2.05 -13.90 -3.61
C SER A 115 -2.80 -13.05 -4.63
N THR A 116 -2.81 -13.47 -5.90
CA THR A 116 -3.53 -12.77 -6.98
C THR A 116 -5.04 -12.92 -6.86
N LEU A 117 -5.55 -14.08 -6.43
CA LEU A 117 -6.98 -14.26 -6.13
C LEU A 117 -7.45 -13.35 -4.99
N PHE A 118 -6.67 -13.24 -3.91
CA PHE A 118 -6.97 -12.30 -2.83
C PHE A 118 -6.99 -10.86 -3.32
N GLY A 119 -5.97 -10.43 -4.05
CA GLY A 119 -5.95 -9.07 -4.57
C GLY A 119 -7.09 -8.79 -5.56
N ALA A 120 -7.48 -9.78 -6.38
CA ALA A 120 -8.59 -9.65 -7.31
C ALA A 120 -9.95 -9.55 -6.63
N GLU A 121 -10.14 -10.18 -5.47
CA GLU A 121 -11.34 -9.94 -4.66
C GLU A 121 -11.31 -8.55 -4.01
N ILE A 122 -10.13 -8.07 -3.60
CA ILE A 122 -9.98 -6.75 -2.99
C ILE A 122 -10.23 -5.61 -3.99
N THR A 123 -9.82 -5.75 -5.26
CA THR A 123 -10.07 -4.73 -6.30
C THR A 123 -11.57 -4.52 -6.57
N LYS A 124 -12.43 -5.49 -6.23
CA LYS A 124 -13.91 -5.34 -6.29
C LYS A 124 -14.46 -4.53 -5.12
N ILE A 125 -13.70 -4.35 -4.05
CA ILE A 125 -14.11 -3.68 -2.82
C ILE A 125 -13.57 -2.24 -2.79
N VAL A 126 -12.31 -2.04 -3.17
CA VAL A 126 -11.64 -0.74 -3.14
C VAL A 126 -11.68 -0.05 -4.50
N PRO A 127 -11.83 1.29 -4.57
CA PRO A 127 -11.85 2.01 -5.85
C PRO A 127 -10.47 2.20 -6.48
N GLY A 128 -9.39 2.17 -5.70
CA GLY A 128 -8.03 2.42 -6.16
C GLY A 128 -7.19 1.16 -6.29
N TYR A 129 -5.94 1.24 -5.84
CA TYR A 129 -4.92 0.22 -6.02
C TYR A 129 -4.99 -0.91 -4.99
N VAL A 130 -4.49 -2.09 -5.40
CA VAL A 130 -4.17 -3.20 -4.51
C VAL A 130 -2.70 -3.55 -4.63
N SER A 131 -1.96 -3.47 -3.52
CA SER A 131 -0.56 -3.92 -3.50
C SER A 131 -0.44 -5.43 -3.29
N THR A 132 0.36 -6.09 -4.14
CA THR A 132 0.69 -7.52 -4.04
C THR A 132 2.19 -7.69 -4.06
N GLU A 133 2.73 -8.38 -3.05
CA GLU A 133 4.17 -8.51 -2.86
C GLU A 133 4.75 -9.71 -3.61
N VAL A 134 5.90 -9.51 -4.25
CA VAL A 134 6.67 -10.62 -4.80
C VAL A 134 7.25 -11.48 -3.68
N ASP A 135 7.73 -12.67 -4.02
CA ASP A 135 8.42 -13.53 -3.07
C ASP A 135 9.67 -12.84 -2.52
N ALA A 136 9.70 -12.59 -1.21
CA ALA A 136 10.81 -11.91 -0.55
C ALA A 136 12.15 -12.65 -0.69
N ARG A 137 12.16 -13.95 -1.03
CA ARG A 137 13.40 -14.70 -1.32
C ARG A 137 14.11 -14.20 -2.59
N LEU A 138 13.40 -13.46 -3.45
CA LEU A 138 13.93 -12.86 -4.68
C LEU A 138 14.49 -11.45 -4.45
N SER A 139 14.44 -10.91 -3.23
CA SER A 139 14.79 -9.51 -2.94
C SER A 139 16.21 -9.09 -3.35
N PHE A 140 17.11 -10.04 -3.60
CA PHE A 140 18.49 -9.77 -4.02
C PHE A 140 18.79 -10.30 -5.43
N ASP A 141 17.75 -10.48 -6.23
CA ASP A 141 17.82 -10.92 -7.63
C ASP A 141 16.89 -10.04 -8.47
N THR A 142 17.49 -9.20 -9.31
CA THR A 142 16.76 -8.17 -10.07
C THR A 142 15.89 -8.84 -11.13
N GLU A 143 16.49 -9.71 -11.92
CA GLU A 143 15.86 -10.42 -13.03
C GLU A 143 14.72 -11.31 -12.52
N ALA A 144 14.96 -12.10 -11.47
CA ALA A 144 13.92 -12.97 -10.91
C ALA A 144 12.77 -12.17 -10.30
N SER A 145 13.04 -11.00 -9.70
CA SER A 145 11.99 -10.11 -9.18
C SER A 145 11.11 -9.55 -10.30
N VAL A 146 11.73 -9.13 -11.42
CA VAL A 146 11.02 -8.63 -12.62
C VAL A 146 10.18 -9.74 -13.24
N GLU A 147 10.75 -10.93 -13.45
CA GLU A 147 10.03 -12.08 -14.00
C GLU A 147 8.82 -12.45 -13.12
N LYS A 148 9.01 -12.50 -11.80
CA LYS A 148 7.94 -12.78 -10.84
C LYS A 148 6.84 -11.71 -10.89
N ALA A 149 7.19 -10.44 -11.02
CA ALA A 149 6.22 -9.36 -11.16
C ALA A 149 5.32 -9.56 -12.40
N TYR A 150 5.92 -9.86 -13.56
CA TYR A 150 5.14 -10.14 -14.77
C TYR A 150 4.29 -11.41 -14.66
N GLU A 151 4.77 -12.45 -13.98
CA GLU A 151 3.97 -13.65 -13.70
C GLU A 151 2.71 -13.33 -12.89
N LEU A 152 2.84 -12.54 -11.82
CA LEU A 152 1.71 -12.13 -11.00
C LEU A 152 0.70 -11.30 -11.81
N LEU A 153 1.18 -10.39 -12.65
CA LEU A 153 0.30 -9.59 -13.54
C LEU A 153 -0.43 -10.46 -14.56
N ARG A 154 0.23 -11.47 -15.15
CA ARG A 154 -0.46 -12.44 -16.02
C ARG A 154 -1.57 -13.18 -15.27
N MET A 155 -1.32 -13.61 -14.04
CA MET A 155 -2.33 -14.27 -13.22
C MET A 155 -3.51 -13.35 -12.84
N TYR A 156 -3.28 -12.04 -12.72
CA TYR A 156 -4.32 -11.02 -12.57
C TYR A 156 -5.15 -10.83 -13.84
N GLU A 157 -4.49 -10.73 -15.00
CA GLU A 157 -5.14 -10.62 -16.31
C GLU A 157 -6.08 -11.81 -16.56
N GLU A 158 -5.66 -13.03 -16.23
CA GLU A 158 -6.48 -14.26 -16.33
C GLU A 158 -7.80 -14.19 -15.54
N VAL A 159 -7.85 -13.40 -14.47
CA VAL A 159 -9.05 -13.22 -13.64
C VAL A 159 -9.73 -11.86 -13.89
N GLY A 160 -9.37 -11.20 -14.99
CA GLY A 160 -10.03 -9.97 -15.47
C GLY A 160 -9.62 -8.70 -14.72
N VAL A 161 -8.45 -8.70 -14.07
CA VAL A 161 -7.91 -7.52 -13.37
C VAL A 161 -6.73 -6.95 -14.16
N GLY A 162 -6.88 -5.73 -14.66
CA GLY A 162 -5.83 -5.01 -15.36
C GLY A 162 -4.71 -4.53 -14.43
N LYS A 163 -3.49 -4.41 -14.98
CA LYS A 163 -2.31 -3.95 -14.23
C LYS A 163 -2.45 -2.53 -13.66
N ASP A 164 -3.35 -1.71 -14.21
CA ASP A 164 -3.67 -0.36 -13.73
C ASP A 164 -4.33 -0.34 -12.34
N ARG A 165 -4.79 -1.49 -11.85
CA ARG A 165 -5.35 -1.64 -10.49
C ARG A 165 -4.36 -2.24 -9.49
N ILE A 166 -3.16 -2.63 -9.93
CA ILE A 166 -2.22 -3.41 -9.13
C ILE A 166 -0.91 -2.64 -8.92
N LEU A 167 -0.44 -2.64 -7.68
CA LEU A 167 0.93 -2.24 -7.35
C LEU A 167 1.76 -3.48 -7.05
N ILE A 168 2.82 -3.72 -7.82
CA ILE A 168 3.78 -4.77 -7.50
C ILE A 168 4.67 -4.29 -6.36
N LYS A 169 4.61 -5.00 -5.24
CA LYS A 169 5.33 -4.62 -4.03
C LYS A 169 6.65 -5.37 -3.93
N LEU A 170 7.73 -4.61 -3.74
CA LEU A 170 9.12 -5.07 -3.76
C LEU A 170 9.86 -4.55 -2.54
N ALA A 171 10.73 -5.38 -1.94
CA ALA A 171 11.63 -4.91 -0.90
C ALA A 171 12.61 -3.88 -1.46
N SER A 172 12.87 -2.80 -0.72
CA SER A 172 13.75 -1.69 -1.15
C SER A 172 15.23 -2.00 -0.92
N THR A 173 15.66 -3.17 -1.41
CA THR A 173 17.08 -3.48 -1.65
C THR A 173 17.56 -2.79 -2.92
N TRP A 174 18.85 -2.81 -3.20
CA TRP A 174 19.38 -2.25 -4.44
C TRP A 174 18.80 -2.97 -5.67
N GLU A 175 18.75 -4.30 -5.63
CA GLU A 175 18.20 -5.14 -6.69
C GLU A 175 16.69 -4.94 -6.86
N GLY A 176 15.95 -4.78 -5.75
CA GLY A 176 14.52 -4.46 -5.80
C GLY A 176 14.23 -3.09 -6.41
N LEU A 177 15.08 -2.08 -6.12
CA LEU A 177 15.00 -0.76 -6.75
C LEU A 177 15.35 -0.79 -8.24
N LYS A 178 16.31 -1.63 -8.64
CA LYS A 178 16.63 -1.88 -10.06
C LYS A 178 15.50 -2.60 -10.79
N ALA A 179 14.84 -3.55 -10.13
CA ALA A 179 13.66 -4.22 -10.67
C ALA A 179 12.51 -3.22 -10.85
N CYS A 180 12.29 -2.34 -9.86
CA CYS A 180 11.30 -1.26 -9.96
C CYS A 180 11.59 -0.33 -11.14
N GLU A 181 12.84 0.07 -11.36
CA GLU A 181 13.23 0.92 -12.50
C GLU A 181 12.82 0.30 -13.86
N ILE A 182 13.00 -1.01 -14.01
CA ILE A 182 12.62 -1.76 -15.22
C ILE A 182 11.10 -1.82 -15.34
N LEU A 183 10.42 -2.21 -14.26
CA LEU A 183 8.96 -2.39 -14.25
C LEU A 183 8.21 -1.09 -14.51
N GLU A 184 8.61 0.02 -13.90
CA GLU A 184 7.98 1.33 -14.10
C GLU A 184 8.16 1.83 -15.54
N LYS A 185 9.31 1.58 -16.17
CA LYS A 185 9.53 1.88 -17.60
C LYS A 185 8.61 1.09 -18.53
N ASP A 186 8.22 -0.11 -18.11
CA ASP A 186 7.25 -0.96 -18.81
C ASP A 186 5.78 -0.65 -18.42
N GLY A 187 5.57 0.41 -17.63
CA GLY A 187 4.26 0.84 -17.15
C GLY A 187 3.65 -0.17 -16.17
N VAL A 188 4.47 -0.79 -15.33
CA VAL A 188 4.05 -1.59 -14.17
C VAL A 188 4.31 -0.79 -12.91
N SER A 189 3.23 -0.35 -12.28
CA SER A 189 3.31 0.45 -11.06
C SER A 189 3.81 -0.38 -9.88
N CYS A 190 4.77 0.17 -9.16
CA CYS A 190 5.47 -0.48 -8.06
C CYS A 190 5.22 0.20 -6.71
N ASN A 191 5.18 -0.60 -5.66
CA ASN A 191 5.19 -0.16 -4.26
C ASN A 191 6.50 -0.61 -3.60
N MET A 192 7.39 0.34 -3.34
CA MET A 192 8.67 0.04 -2.68
C MET A 192 8.47 -0.02 -1.17
N THR A 193 8.60 -1.23 -0.61
CA THR A 193 8.37 -1.53 0.82
C THR A 193 9.68 -1.74 1.57
N LEU A 194 9.61 -1.91 2.89
CA LEU A 194 10.78 -2.12 3.76
C LEU A 194 11.81 -0.97 3.64
N ILE A 195 11.31 0.25 3.53
CA ILE A 195 12.12 1.47 3.53
C ILE A 195 12.34 1.90 4.98
N PHE A 196 13.62 1.94 5.37
CA PHE A 196 14.06 2.32 6.72
C PHE A 196 15.05 3.50 6.70
N SER A 197 15.54 3.89 5.52
CA SER A 197 16.51 4.97 5.36
C SER A 197 16.08 5.97 4.29
N LEU A 198 16.54 7.22 4.43
CA LEU A 198 16.37 8.24 3.41
C LEU A 198 17.04 7.85 2.07
N ALA A 199 18.15 7.12 2.12
CA ALA A 199 18.85 6.65 0.91
C ALA A 199 17.96 5.72 0.07
N GLN A 200 17.27 4.76 0.70
CA GLN A 200 16.32 3.89 0.00
C GLN A 200 15.18 4.69 -0.63
N ALA A 201 14.62 5.65 0.11
CA ALA A 201 13.54 6.50 -0.38
C ALA A 201 14.03 7.39 -1.56
N ALA A 202 15.18 8.04 -1.43
CA ALA A 202 15.72 8.89 -2.48
C ALA A 202 15.91 8.10 -3.79
N VAL A 203 16.49 6.90 -3.72
CA VAL A 203 16.66 6.05 -4.92
C VAL A 203 15.30 5.58 -5.45
N ALA A 204 14.33 5.23 -4.60
CA ALA A 204 12.99 4.86 -5.04
C ALA A 204 12.31 5.99 -5.84
N ALA A 205 12.51 7.24 -5.41
CA ALA A 205 12.03 8.40 -6.15
C ALA A 205 12.77 8.61 -7.49
N GLU A 206 14.10 8.44 -7.50
CA GLU A 206 14.93 8.57 -8.69
C GLU A 206 14.60 7.54 -9.79
N VAL A 207 14.28 6.30 -9.40
CA VAL A 207 13.88 5.25 -10.34
C VAL A 207 12.41 5.34 -10.76
N GLY A 208 11.67 6.33 -10.24
CA GLY A 208 10.28 6.60 -10.62
C GLY A 208 9.26 5.63 -10.05
N ALA A 209 9.51 5.07 -8.85
CA ALA A 209 8.53 4.24 -8.17
C ALA A 209 7.20 5.00 -8.01
N THR A 210 6.10 4.36 -8.39
CA THR A 210 4.75 4.93 -8.25
C THR A 210 4.43 5.24 -6.80
N LEU A 211 4.92 4.42 -5.86
CA LEU A 211 4.56 4.50 -4.46
C LEU A 211 5.67 3.96 -3.55
N VAL A 212 5.82 4.55 -2.35
CA VAL A 212 6.74 4.09 -1.31
C VAL A 212 6.03 3.82 0.02
N SER A 213 6.41 2.75 0.70
CA SER A 213 5.91 2.33 2.02
C SER A 213 7.01 2.38 3.08
N PRO A 214 7.40 3.56 3.59
CA PRO A 214 8.35 3.70 4.68
C PRO A 214 7.73 3.23 6.01
N PHE A 215 8.51 2.46 6.78
CA PHE A 215 8.02 1.84 8.00
C PHE A 215 8.18 2.77 9.20
N VAL A 216 7.12 2.90 10.01
CA VAL A 216 7.15 3.67 11.27
C VAL A 216 7.39 2.73 12.46
N GLY A 217 6.45 1.82 12.71
CA GLY A 217 6.45 0.99 13.92
C GLY A 217 7.70 0.12 14.09
N ARG A 218 8.27 -0.39 13.00
CA ARG A 218 9.51 -1.20 13.06
C ARG A 218 10.75 -0.37 13.40
N ILE A 219 10.77 0.92 13.04
CA ILE A 219 11.84 1.84 13.47
C ILE A 219 11.70 2.11 14.95
N LEU A 220 10.48 2.35 15.44
CA LEU A 220 10.18 2.47 16.87
C LEU A 220 10.63 1.21 17.65
N ASP A 221 10.25 0.02 17.18
CA ASP A 221 10.63 -1.26 17.81
C ASP A 221 12.15 -1.39 18.00
N TRP A 222 12.91 -1.08 16.94
CA TRP A 222 14.37 -1.13 16.97
C TRP A 222 14.94 -0.14 17.99
N ASN A 223 14.47 1.12 17.99
CA ASN A 223 14.97 2.15 18.90
C ASN A 223 14.64 1.87 20.36
N LYS A 224 13.45 1.36 20.65
CA LYS A 224 13.07 0.94 22.01
C LYS A 224 14.00 -0.15 22.54
N LYS A 225 14.31 -1.15 21.69
CA LYS A 225 15.21 -2.25 22.03
C LYS A 225 16.65 -1.78 22.22
N GLU A 226 17.17 -0.99 21.28
CA GLU A 226 18.58 -0.58 21.27
C GLU A 226 18.91 0.38 22.41
N TYR A 227 18.04 1.36 22.66
CA TYR A 227 18.27 2.39 23.67
C TYR A 227 17.59 2.11 25.01
N GLY A 228 16.89 0.97 25.14
CA GLY A 228 16.24 0.57 26.38
C GLY A 228 15.10 1.49 26.82
N VAL A 229 14.38 2.10 25.88
CA VAL A 229 13.32 3.08 26.14
C VAL A 229 11.95 2.43 26.00
N GLU A 230 11.03 2.71 26.92
CA GLU A 230 9.69 2.10 26.91
C GLU A 230 8.74 2.75 25.90
N SER A 231 8.86 4.05 25.66
CA SER A 231 7.99 4.78 24.75
C SER A 231 8.62 6.11 24.31
N TYR A 232 8.09 6.68 23.24
CA TYR A 232 8.41 8.00 22.73
C TYR A 232 7.10 8.81 22.62
N ALA A 233 7.16 10.13 22.79
CA ALA A 233 6.05 10.99 22.41
C ALA A 233 5.84 10.91 20.88
N PRO A 234 4.61 11.12 20.36
CA PRO A 234 4.33 10.98 18.92
C PRO A 234 5.25 11.80 18.00
N GLU A 235 5.62 13.01 18.41
CA GLU A 235 6.52 13.92 17.70
C GLU A 235 8.01 13.56 17.81
N GLU A 236 8.35 12.73 18.80
CA GLU A 236 9.71 12.21 19.04
C GLU A 236 9.89 10.79 18.51
N ASP A 237 8.82 10.14 18.02
CA ASP A 237 8.88 8.81 17.47
C ASP A 237 9.85 8.77 16.27
N PRO A 238 10.90 7.93 16.32
CA PRO A 238 11.94 7.92 15.28
C PRO A 238 11.41 7.47 13.91
N GLY A 239 10.35 6.65 13.88
CA GLY A 239 9.66 6.29 12.66
C GLY A 239 8.85 7.45 12.08
N VAL A 240 8.15 8.22 12.93
CA VAL A 240 7.42 9.43 12.50
C VAL A 240 8.40 10.48 11.95
N ILE A 241 9.53 10.70 12.63
CA ILE A 241 10.59 11.59 12.17
C ILE A 241 11.16 11.13 10.82
N SER A 242 11.41 9.82 10.66
CA SER A 242 11.89 9.24 9.41
C SER A 242 10.93 9.52 8.24
N VAL A 243 9.64 9.22 8.40
CA VAL A 243 8.63 9.46 7.35
C VAL A 243 8.47 10.95 7.05
N LYS A 244 8.52 11.82 8.07
CA LYS A 244 8.48 13.28 7.89
C LYS A 244 9.66 13.78 7.06
N ASN A 245 10.87 13.26 7.32
CA ASN A 245 12.06 13.61 6.56
C ASN A 245 11.96 13.14 5.10
N ILE A 246 11.50 11.90 4.86
CA ILE A 246 11.26 11.38 3.51
C ILE A 246 10.22 12.23 2.78
N PHE A 247 9.07 12.51 3.41
CA PHE A 247 8.02 13.34 2.84
C PHE A 247 8.54 14.72 2.44
N ASN A 248 9.25 15.40 3.36
CA ASN A 248 9.84 16.71 3.07
C ASN A 248 10.86 16.63 1.94
N TYR A 249 11.73 15.61 1.92
CA TYR A 249 12.69 15.41 0.84
C TYR A 249 11.98 15.29 -0.52
N TYR A 250 10.91 14.49 -0.60
CA TYR A 250 10.15 14.31 -1.83
C TYR A 250 9.52 15.62 -2.30
N LYS A 251 8.88 16.37 -1.38
CA LYS A 251 8.21 17.64 -1.71
C LYS A 251 9.19 18.76 -2.04
N CYS A 252 10.36 18.80 -1.42
CA CYS A 252 11.37 19.81 -1.73
C CYS A 252 12.05 19.60 -3.10
N HIS A 253 12.03 18.38 -3.63
CA HIS A 253 12.66 18.04 -4.92
C HIS A 253 11.63 17.75 -6.02
N ASP A 254 10.35 18.05 -5.79
CA ASP A 254 9.23 17.84 -6.73
C ASP A 254 9.13 16.39 -7.27
N TYR A 255 9.52 15.41 -6.46
CA TYR A 255 9.26 14.01 -6.77
C TYR A 255 7.75 13.74 -6.73
N LYS A 256 7.28 13.05 -7.77
CA LYS A 256 5.86 12.73 -7.96
C LYS A 256 5.44 11.60 -7.04
#